data_AF-A0A938Z6U8-F1
#
_entry.id   AF-A0A938Z6U8-F1
#
_cell.length_a   1.000
_cell.length_b   1.000
_cell.length_c   1.000
_cell.angle_alpha   90.00
_cell.angle_beta   90.00
_cell.angle_gamma   90.00
#
_symmetry.space_group_name_H-M   'P 1'
#
loop_
_entity.id
_entity.type
_entity.pdbx_description
1 polymer ?
#
loop_
_entity_poly.entity_id
_entity_poly.type
_entity_poly.pdbx_seq_one_letter_code
_entity_poly.pdbx_strand_id
1 'polypeptide(L)'
;METKNKNKKTVIMLAVIGIAIVCICVIGVLTKKAYDRHQEELRLQAIETKNSEIDAEYQKFENEEDRDKKLEVLKQEAESAEKYKKTEGAYEECSSHYEKIVAQMKNSFVSEYDDTIKTIVDKIGDDVEKVDDKETLKNAVSEFTAFKDTLKDEFEKYNTVEQDSFDEYNSTIDEYVKKYNDRVTAIEKAEEEARKKAEEEAKKKAEEEAKKKAEEEAAAKAAQEEAERKAAEEAAAAEAGQNSESAYSGGSGTEERDYYYDNSSNGSSSGSDSGSNSNGDDWSAGMYHSWYVDENGNKIEGSGDYFDRSTGELYDEDGNDLGNLGEWLWD
;
A
#
# COMPACT_ATOMS: atom_id res chain seq x y z
N MET A 1 -89.46 32.33 79.09
CA MET A 1 -88.02 32.60 78.85
C MET A 1 -87.39 31.78 77.71
N GLU A 2 -88.06 30.77 77.14
CA GLU A 2 -87.42 29.76 76.28
C GLU A 2 -86.84 30.25 74.94
N THR A 3 -87.48 31.20 74.27
CA THR A 3 -87.11 31.64 72.91
C THR A 3 -85.68 32.19 72.81
N LYS A 4 -85.24 33.00 73.78
CA LYS A 4 -83.84 33.48 73.84
C LYS A 4 -82.82 32.33 74.01
N ASN A 5 -83.19 31.23 74.66
CA ASN A 5 -82.29 30.09 74.88
C ASN A 5 -82.21 29.19 73.64
N LYS A 6 -83.33 28.99 72.92
CA LYS A 6 -83.35 28.28 71.63
C LYS A 6 -82.40 28.95 70.61
N ASN A 7 -82.55 30.26 70.38
CA ASN A 7 -81.71 30.98 69.40
C ASN A 7 -80.22 30.95 69.76
N LYS A 8 -79.84 31.07 71.05
CA LYS A 8 -78.45 30.92 71.48
C LYS A 8 -77.89 29.52 71.16
N LYS A 9 -78.65 28.46 71.42
CA LYS A 9 -78.24 27.09 71.08
C LYS A 9 -78.08 26.88 69.57
N THR A 10 -78.97 27.43 68.75
CA THR A 10 -78.87 27.34 67.28
C THR A 10 -77.62 28.05 66.75
N VAL A 11 -77.31 29.26 67.23
CA VAL A 11 -76.10 30.00 66.82
C VAL A 11 -74.82 29.27 67.24
N ILE A 12 -74.77 28.73 68.46
CA ILE A 12 -73.61 27.94 68.94
C ILE A 12 -73.45 26.66 68.12
N MET A 13 -74.55 25.96 67.80
CA MET A 13 -74.53 24.76 66.95
C MET A 13 -73.97 25.06 65.56
N LEU A 14 -74.43 26.14 64.91
CA LEU A 14 -73.94 26.55 63.59
C LEU A 14 -72.45 26.95 63.62
N ALA A 15 -71.99 27.63 64.67
CA ALA A 15 -70.58 27.96 64.84
C ALA A 15 -69.70 26.71 65.00
N VAL A 16 -70.13 25.72 65.78
CA VAL A 16 -69.42 24.44 65.95
C VAL A 16 -69.36 23.65 64.63
N ILE A 17 -70.46 23.63 63.86
CA ILE A 17 -70.49 22.98 62.54
C ILE A 17 -69.53 23.68 61.56
N GLY A 18 -69.52 25.02 61.54
CA GLY A 18 -68.59 25.79 60.70
C GLY A 18 -67.12 25.50 61.03
N ILE A 19 -66.76 25.46 62.31
CA ILE A 19 -65.40 25.11 62.75
C ILE A 19 -65.04 23.67 62.35
N ALA A 20 -65.96 22.71 62.52
CA ALA A 20 -65.73 21.32 62.14
C ALA A 20 -65.45 21.16 60.63
N ILE A 21 -66.19 21.88 59.77
CA ILE A 21 -65.97 21.88 58.32
C ILE A 21 -64.58 22.44 57.97
N VAL A 22 -64.19 23.57 58.58
CA VAL A 22 -62.86 24.16 58.36
C VAL A 22 -61.74 23.20 58.78
N CYS A 23 -61.87 22.52 59.93
CA CYS A 23 -60.91 21.51 60.38
C CYS A 23 -60.79 20.34 59.38
N ILE A 24 -61.92 19.84 58.85
CA ILE A 24 -61.92 18.77 57.84
C ILE A 24 -61.20 19.22 56.55
N CYS A 25 -61.45 20.45 56.08
CA CYS A 25 -60.77 21.00 54.91
C CYS A 25 -59.25 21.14 55.13
N VAL A 26 -58.81 21.64 56.28
CA VAL A 26 -57.37 21.78 56.61
C VAL A 26 -56.68 20.41 56.70
N ILE A 27 -57.32 19.42 57.33
CA ILE A 27 -56.81 18.04 57.37
C ILE A 27 -56.69 17.47 55.95
N GLY A 28 -57.72 17.63 55.12
CA GLY A 28 -57.72 17.13 53.73
C GLY A 28 -56.64 17.72 52.84
N VAL A 29 -56.29 19.00 53.03
CA VAL A 29 -55.16 19.63 52.31
C VAL A 29 -53.81 19.07 52.76
N LEU A 30 -53.64 18.81 54.06
CA LEU A 30 -52.40 18.23 54.60
C LEU A 30 -52.22 16.76 54.20
N THR A 31 -53.28 15.95 54.26
CA THR A 31 -53.21 14.54 53.83
C THR A 31 -53.00 14.43 52.33
N LYS A 32 -53.64 15.27 51.51
CA LYS A 32 -53.36 15.34 50.07
C LYS A 32 -51.88 15.66 49.81
N LYS A 33 -51.33 16.72 50.44
CA LYS A 33 -49.92 17.09 50.23
C LYS A 33 -48.92 16.00 50.65
N ALA A 34 -49.26 15.16 51.63
CA ALA A 34 -48.46 13.99 52.00
C ALA A 34 -48.60 12.84 51.00
N TYR A 35 -49.81 12.58 50.50
CA TYR A 35 -50.07 11.57 49.46
C TYR A 35 -49.39 11.93 48.13
N ASP A 36 -49.54 13.18 47.66
CA ASP A 36 -48.93 13.68 46.44
C ASP A 36 -47.40 13.48 46.47
N ARG A 37 -46.75 13.75 47.62
CA ARG A 37 -45.31 13.50 47.82
C ARG A 37 -44.96 12.01 47.80
N HIS A 38 -45.74 11.15 48.45
CA HIS A 38 -45.46 9.70 48.43
C HIS A 38 -45.62 9.11 47.01
N GLN A 39 -46.51 9.68 46.17
CA GLN A 39 -46.58 9.32 44.75
C GLN A 39 -45.34 9.82 43.97
N GLU A 40 -44.84 11.01 44.27
CA GLU A 40 -43.60 11.57 43.71
C GLU A 40 -42.36 10.73 44.10
N GLU A 41 -42.24 10.33 45.37
CA GLU A 41 -41.20 9.42 45.89
C GLU A 41 -41.25 8.04 45.19
N LEU A 42 -42.44 7.46 44.99
CA LEU A 42 -42.60 6.21 44.25
C LEU A 42 -42.26 6.33 42.75
N ARG A 43 -42.60 7.46 42.12
CA ARG A 43 -42.20 7.76 40.72
C ARG A 43 -40.68 7.82 40.62
N LEU A 44 -40.03 8.59 41.50
CA LEU A 44 -38.58 8.74 41.50
C LEU A 44 -37.87 7.40 41.72
N GLN A 45 -38.33 6.57 42.66
CA GLN A 45 -37.80 5.23 42.86
C GLN A 45 -37.97 4.34 41.61
N ALA A 46 -39.10 4.42 40.91
CA ALA A 46 -39.34 3.66 39.69
C ALA A 46 -38.45 4.13 38.52
N ILE A 47 -38.16 5.43 38.42
CA ILE A 47 -37.20 6.01 37.46
C ILE A 47 -35.77 5.56 37.79
N GLU A 48 -35.34 5.71 39.05
CA GLU A 48 -34.01 5.30 39.52
C GLU A 48 -33.76 3.80 39.27
N THR A 49 -34.75 2.95 39.59
CA THR A 49 -34.68 1.51 39.32
C THR A 49 -34.52 1.21 37.83
N LYS A 50 -35.29 1.89 36.97
CA LYS A 50 -35.22 1.67 35.51
C LYS A 50 -33.93 2.21 34.89
N ASN A 51 -33.46 3.39 35.31
CA ASN A 51 -32.18 3.92 34.83
C ASN A 51 -31.01 3.03 35.28
N SER A 52 -31.07 2.44 36.49
CA SER A 52 -30.08 1.44 36.93
C SER A 52 -30.15 0.10 36.17
N GLU A 53 -31.28 -0.26 35.55
CA GLU A 53 -31.35 -1.41 34.63
C GLU A 53 -30.69 -1.07 33.28
N ILE A 54 -30.98 0.12 32.73
CA ILE A 54 -30.38 0.64 31.49
C ILE A 54 -28.86 0.75 31.63
N ASP A 55 -28.38 1.35 32.72
CA ASP A 55 -26.94 1.48 33.02
C ASP A 55 -26.26 0.10 33.14
N ALA A 56 -26.98 -0.93 33.60
CA ALA A 56 -26.44 -2.29 33.71
C ALA A 56 -26.32 -3.01 32.36
N GLU A 57 -27.16 -2.71 31.36
CA GLU A 57 -26.98 -3.18 29.98
C GLU A 57 -25.87 -2.40 29.27
N TYR A 58 -25.75 -1.09 29.50
CA TYR A 58 -24.59 -0.31 29.03
C TYR A 58 -23.26 -0.85 29.58
N GLN A 59 -23.20 -1.21 30.87
CA GLN A 59 -22.02 -1.86 31.44
C GLN A 59 -21.72 -3.23 30.82
N LYS A 60 -22.72 -3.99 30.35
CA LYS A 60 -22.47 -5.23 29.60
C LYS A 60 -21.92 -4.95 28.20
N PHE A 61 -22.42 -3.91 27.52
CA PHE A 61 -21.87 -3.46 26.23
C PHE A 61 -20.42 -2.99 26.35
N GLU A 62 -20.10 -2.20 27.38
CA GLU A 62 -18.76 -1.64 27.61
C GLU A 62 -17.71 -2.72 27.97
N ASN A 63 -18.13 -3.79 28.68
CA ASN A 63 -17.27 -4.90 29.09
C ASN A 63 -17.28 -6.12 28.14
N GLU A 64 -18.02 -6.05 27.03
CA GLU A 64 -17.93 -7.07 25.96
C GLU A 64 -16.72 -6.76 25.06
N GLU A 65 -16.02 -7.80 24.60
CA GLU A 65 -14.87 -7.68 23.69
C GLU A 65 -15.24 -8.08 22.25
N ASP A 66 -16.24 -8.93 22.10
CA ASP A 66 -16.73 -9.42 20.80
C ASP A 66 -17.63 -8.38 20.12
N ARG A 67 -17.21 -7.95 18.93
CA ARG A 67 -17.83 -6.85 18.20
C ARG A 67 -19.22 -7.18 17.65
N ASP A 68 -19.44 -8.42 17.21
CA ASP A 68 -20.76 -8.88 16.75
C ASP A 68 -21.74 -8.93 17.94
N LYS A 69 -21.27 -9.36 19.12
CA LYS A 69 -22.07 -9.29 20.35
C LYS A 69 -22.37 -7.85 20.78
N LYS A 70 -21.45 -6.89 20.63
CA LYS A 70 -21.75 -5.46 20.86
C LYS A 70 -22.84 -4.94 19.92
N LEU A 71 -22.79 -5.29 18.64
CA LEU A 71 -23.80 -4.88 17.64
C LEU A 71 -25.19 -5.41 18.01
N GLU A 72 -25.30 -6.68 18.42
CA GLU A 72 -26.56 -7.25 18.90
C GLU A 72 -27.05 -6.61 20.22
N VAL A 73 -26.16 -6.21 21.14
CA VAL A 73 -26.55 -5.51 22.38
C VAL A 73 -27.04 -4.08 22.09
N LEU A 74 -26.35 -3.30 21.25
CA LEU A 74 -26.81 -1.97 20.79
C LEU A 74 -28.24 -2.05 20.23
N LYS A 75 -28.51 -3.07 19.41
CA LYS A 75 -29.81 -3.29 18.78
C LYS A 75 -30.89 -3.68 19.78
N GLN A 76 -30.60 -4.59 20.71
CA GLN A 76 -31.53 -4.97 21.77
C GLN A 76 -31.88 -3.80 22.69
N GLU A 77 -30.91 -2.91 22.96
CA GLU A 77 -31.13 -1.71 23.75
C GLU A 77 -31.94 -0.65 22.98
N ALA A 78 -31.66 -0.44 21.68
CA ALA A 78 -32.44 0.45 20.82
C ALA A 78 -33.90 -0.03 20.64
N GLU A 79 -34.11 -1.34 20.45
CA GLU A 79 -35.46 -1.94 20.44
C GLU A 79 -36.16 -1.80 21.79
N SER A 80 -35.42 -1.89 22.91
CA SER A 80 -35.95 -1.71 24.26
C SER A 80 -36.34 -0.26 24.54
N ALA A 81 -35.52 0.71 24.12
CA ALA A 81 -35.83 2.14 24.17
C ALA A 81 -37.10 2.47 23.37
N GLU A 82 -37.17 2.02 22.12
CA GLU A 82 -38.34 2.23 21.24
C GLU A 82 -39.61 1.56 21.76
N LYS A 83 -39.49 0.46 22.51
CA LYS A 83 -40.60 -0.23 23.18
C LYS A 83 -41.03 0.48 24.47
N TYR A 84 -40.07 0.95 25.28
CA TYR A 84 -40.33 1.70 26.51
C TYR A 84 -41.05 3.02 26.19
N LYS A 85 -40.55 3.77 25.20
CA LYS A 85 -41.15 5.03 24.69
C LYS A 85 -42.60 4.90 24.20
N LYS A 86 -43.05 3.69 23.86
CA LYS A 86 -44.44 3.38 23.44
C LYS A 86 -45.31 2.77 24.56
N THR A 87 -44.77 2.61 25.77
CA THR A 87 -45.49 2.00 26.91
C THR A 87 -46.38 3.04 27.61
N GLU A 88 -47.64 2.68 27.89
CA GLU A 88 -48.55 3.56 28.63
C GLU A 88 -48.03 3.80 30.06
N GLY A 89 -47.87 5.06 30.45
CA GLY A 89 -47.29 5.44 31.74
C GLY A 89 -45.76 5.38 31.81
N ALA A 90 -45.07 5.26 30.67
CA ALA A 90 -43.62 5.45 30.60
C ALA A 90 -43.18 6.83 31.15
N TYR A 91 -42.01 6.88 31.77
CA TYR A 91 -41.42 8.13 32.27
C TYR A 91 -40.49 8.74 31.23
N GLU A 92 -40.69 10.03 30.94
CA GLU A 92 -39.85 10.81 30.02
C GLU A 92 -38.37 10.77 30.43
N GLU A 93 -38.11 10.78 31.74
CA GLU A 93 -36.76 10.70 32.31
C GLU A 93 -36.06 9.38 31.99
N CYS A 94 -36.78 8.27 31.94
CA CYS A 94 -36.24 6.98 31.51
C CYS A 94 -36.06 6.91 30.00
N SER A 95 -37.00 7.47 29.22
CA SER A 95 -36.89 7.56 27.76
C SER A 95 -35.68 8.38 27.31
N SER A 96 -35.42 9.53 27.95
CA SER A 96 -34.24 10.35 27.69
C SER A 96 -32.94 9.67 28.12
N HIS A 97 -32.97 8.87 29.19
CA HIS A 97 -31.80 8.08 29.63
C HIS A 97 -31.48 6.94 28.65
N TYR A 98 -32.50 6.23 28.15
CA TYR A 98 -32.39 5.28 27.04
C TYR A 98 -31.75 5.93 25.80
N GLU A 99 -32.27 7.07 25.35
CA GLU A 99 -31.74 7.78 24.17
C GLU A 99 -30.27 8.18 24.34
N LYS A 100 -29.90 8.68 25.53
CA LYS A 100 -28.50 8.98 25.87
C LYS A 100 -27.61 7.74 25.85
N ILE A 101 -28.08 6.62 26.39
CA ILE A 101 -27.29 5.38 26.50
C ILE A 101 -27.11 4.71 25.14
N VAL A 102 -28.16 4.66 24.31
CA VAL A 102 -28.06 4.21 22.91
C VAL A 102 -27.09 5.09 22.11
N ALA A 103 -27.11 6.42 22.29
CA ALA A 103 -26.13 7.32 21.68
C ALA A 103 -24.69 7.07 22.18
N GLN A 104 -24.50 6.76 23.46
CA GLN A 104 -23.18 6.37 23.98
C GLN A 104 -22.68 5.03 23.39
N MET A 105 -23.58 4.05 23.18
CA MET A 105 -23.22 2.79 22.49
C MET A 105 -22.87 3.04 21.01
N LYS A 106 -23.64 3.85 20.29
CA LYS A 106 -23.32 4.25 18.91
C LYS A 106 -21.93 4.89 18.80
N ASN A 107 -21.61 5.80 19.72
CA ASN A 107 -20.35 6.55 19.69
C ASN A 107 -19.07 5.70 19.82
N SER A 108 -19.12 4.47 20.37
CA SER A 108 -17.92 3.60 20.33
C SER A 108 -17.65 3.09 18.92
N PHE A 109 -18.68 2.73 18.15
CA PHE A 109 -18.54 2.34 16.75
C PHE A 109 -18.09 3.51 15.88
N VAL A 110 -18.58 4.73 16.14
CA VAL A 110 -18.08 5.97 15.49
C VAL A 110 -16.57 6.10 15.66
N SER A 111 -16.03 5.90 16.87
CA SER A 111 -14.59 5.92 17.12
C SER A 111 -13.85 4.82 16.37
N GLU A 112 -14.40 3.59 16.32
CA GLU A 112 -13.83 2.49 15.53
C GLU A 112 -13.80 2.80 14.03
N TYR A 113 -14.82 3.49 13.50
CA TYR A 113 -14.89 3.91 12.10
C TYR A 113 -13.87 5.01 11.78
N ASP A 114 -13.79 6.05 12.63
CA ASP A 114 -12.80 7.13 12.51
C ASP A 114 -11.36 6.59 12.56
N ASP A 115 -11.05 5.76 13.56
CA ASP A 115 -9.72 5.13 13.70
C ASP A 115 -9.41 4.16 12.54
N THR A 116 -10.42 3.48 11.96
CA THR A 116 -10.21 2.62 10.78
C THR A 116 -9.86 3.45 9.55
N ILE A 117 -10.65 4.49 9.22
CA ILE A 117 -10.36 5.40 8.09
C ILE A 117 -8.96 6.01 8.28
N LYS A 118 -8.69 6.55 9.47
CA LYS A 118 -7.40 7.13 9.80
C LYS A 118 -6.25 6.12 9.65
N THR A 119 -6.40 4.88 10.12
CA THR A 119 -5.37 3.84 9.97
C THR A 119 -5.05 3.54 8.50
N ILE A 120 -6.04 3.57 7.61
CA ILE A 120 -5.83 3.38 6.17
C ILE A 120 -5.14 4.62 5.54
N VAL A 121 -5.43 5.83 6.03
CA VAL A 121 -4.76 7.07 5.60
C VAL A 121 -3.32 7.15 6.11
N ASP A 122 -3.07 6.85 7.39
CA ASP A 122 -1.75 6.90 8.03
C ASP A 122 -0.74 5.94 7.37
N LYS A 123 -1.21 4.83 6.76
CA LYS A 123 -0.38 3.93 5.92
C LYS A 123 0.15 4.58 4.64
N ILE A 124 -0.61 5.51 4.05
CA ILE A 124 -0.25 6.22 2.80
C ILE A 124 0.47 7.54 3.11
N GLY A 125 0.11 8.20 4.21
CA GLY A 125 0.57 9.53 4.60
C GLY A 125 -0.17 10.66 3.87
N ASP A 126 0.07 11.90 4.33
CA ASP A 126 -0.66 13.10 3.90
C ASP A 126 -0.61 13.35 2.38
N ASP A 127 0.56 13.11 1.77
CA ASP A 127 0.91 13.56 0.42
C ASP A 127 1.02 12.38 -0.57
N VAL A 128 -0.15 11.88 -0.97
CA VAL A 128 -0.32 10.79 -1.94
C VAL A 128 0.46 11.01 -3.25
N GLU A 129 0.71 12.27 -3.65
CA GLU A 129 1.38 12.58 -4.92
C GLU A 129 2.89 12.36 -4.89
N LYS A 130 3.44 12.02 -3.71
CA LYS A 130 4.81 11.53 -3.54
C LYS A 130 4.90 10.02 -3.40
N VAL A 131 3.78 9.33 -3.17
CA VAL A 131 3.77 7.86 -3.05
C VAL A 131 3.96 7.23 -4.42
N ASP A 132 5.01 6.45 -4.58
CA ASP A 132 5.35 5.63 -5.75
C ASP A 132 5.05 4.14 -5.54
N ASP A 133 4.90 3.70 -4.29
CA ASP A 133 4.39 2.37 -3.93
C ASP A 133 2.94 2.17 -4.40
N LYS A 134 2.85 1.60 -5.60
CA LYS A 134 1.63 1.18 -6.31
C LYS A 134 0.90 0.03 -5.62
N GLU A 135 1.58 -0.82 -4.84
CA GLU A 135 0.94 -1.94 -4.17
C GLU A 135 0.23 -1.47 -2.89
N THR A 136 0.92 -0.71 -2.04
CA THR A 136 0.35 -0.12 -0.82
C THR A 136 -0.87 0.76 -1.14
N LEU A 137 -0.87 1.49 -2.26
CA LEU A 137 -2.06 2.21 -2.75
C LEU A 137 -3.22 1.28 -3.16
N LYS A 138 -2.95 0.17 -3.86
CA LYS A 138 -3.98 -0.83 -4.25
C LYS A 138 -4.52 -1.60 -3.05
N ASN A 139 -3.68 -1.88 -2.07
CA ASN A 139 -4.04 -2.50 -0.80
C ASN A 139 -4.95 -1.55 0.00
N ALA A 140 -4.60 -0.26 0.12
CA ALA A 140 -5.46 0.73 0.80
C ALA A 140 -6.82 0.96 0.09
N VAL A 141 -6.87 0.93 -1.25
CA VAL A 141 -8.14 0.92 -2.01
C VAL A 141 -8.99 -0.30 -1.65
N SER A 142 -8.37 -1.46 -1.49
CA SER A 142 -9.05 -2.72 -1.16
C SER A 142 -9.56 -2.73 0.29
N GLU A 143 -8.75 -2.25 1.24
CA GLU A 143 -9.13 -2.05 2.64
C GLU A 143 -10.31 -1.08 2.77
N PHE A 144 -10.26 0.07 2.08
CA PHE A 144 -11.37 1.03 2.06
C PHE A 144 -12.65 0.44 1.46
N THR A 145 -12.54 -0.37 0.40
CA THR A 145 -13.71 -1.01 -0.23
C THR A 145 -14.35 -2.01 0.73
N ALA A 146 -13.55 -2.88 1.37
CA ALA A 146 -14.05 -3.83 2.36
C ALA A 146 -14.66 -3.12 3.58
N PHE A 147 -14.02 -2.06 4.08
CA PHE A 147 -14.54 -1.26 5.18
C PHE A 147 -15.88 -0.59 4.85
N LYS A 148 -16.05 -0.12 3.60
CA LYS A 148 -17.32 0.46 3.13
C LYS A 148 -18.47 -0.55 3.18
N ASP A 149 -18.22 -1.79 2.74
CA ASP A 149 -19.20 -2.86 2.83
C ASP A 149 -19.52 -3.22 4.29
N THR A 150 -18.53 -3.29 5.18
CA THR A 150 -18.71 -3.48 6.63
C THR A 150 -19.56 -2.37 7.27
N LEU A 151 -19.21 -1.10 7.06
CA LEU A 151 -19.93 0.07 7.56
C LEU A 151 -21.39 0.06 7.10
N LYS A 152 -21.64 -0.29 5.84
CA LYS A 152 -22.99 -0.40 5.26
C LYS A 152 -23.79 -1.54 5.88
N ASP A 153 -23.21 -2.73 5.96
CA ASP A 153 -23.87 -3.90 6.56
C ASP A 153 -24.25 -3.64 8.03
N GLU A 154 -23.46 -2.85 8.75
CA GLU A 154 -23.74 -2.46 10.13
C GLU A 154 -24.80 -1.38 10.25
N PHE A 155 -24.74 -0.35 9.41
CA PHE A 155 -25.77 0.67 9.34
C PHE A 155 -27.15 0.07 9.01
N GLU A 156 -27.24 -0.80 7.99
CA GLU A 156 -28.50 -1.42 7.56
C GLU A 156 -29.08 -2.43 8.59
N LYS A 157 -28.24 -3.13 9.37
CA LYS A 157 -28.69 -4.19 10.31
C LYS A 157 -28.83 -3.75 11.77
N TYR A 158 -28.03 -2.76 12.18
CA TYR A 158 -27.82 -2.37 13.58
C TYR A 158 -27.96 -0.86 13.82
N ASN A 159 -28.04 -0.02 12.77
CA ASN A 159 -28.19 1.44 12.88
C ASN A 159 -27.08 2.06 13.76
N THR A 160 -25.82 1.71 13.53
CA THR A 160 -24.66 2.14 14.34
C THR A 160 -24.39 3.64 14.30
N VAL A 161 -24.69 4.29 13.17
CA VAL A 161 -24.55 5.75 12.94
C VAL A 161 -25.91 6.38 12.60
N GLU A 162 -25.95 7.70 12.44
CA GLU A 162 -27.10 8.39 11.81
C GLU A 162 -26.92 8.47 10.29
N GLN A 163 -28.01 8.66 9.54
CA GLN A 163 -28.01 8.67 8.07
C GLN A 163 -27.02 9.71 7.49
N ASP A 164 -27.04 10.93 8.00
CA ASP A 164 -26.19 12.03 7.51
C ASP A 164 -24.70 11.69 7.71
N SER A 165 -24.32 11.09 8.85
CA SER A 165 -22.94 10.62 9.11
C SER A 165 -22.56 9.40 8.27
N PHE A 166 -23.49 8.49 8.02
CA PHE A 166 -23.28 7.37 7.10
C PHE A 166 -22.98 7.86 5.68
N ASP A 167 -23.74 8.84 5.19
CA ASP A 167 -23.52 9.43 3.86
C ASP A 167 -22.20 10.22 3.79
N GLU A 168 -21.82 10.93 4.86
CA GLU A 168 -20.52 11.60 5.00
C GLU A 168 -19.33 10.62 4.96
N TYR A 169 -19.41 9.51 5.70
CA TYR A 169 -18.39 8.45 5.64
C TYR A 169 -18.31 7.81 4.24
N ASN A 170 -19.44 7.50 3.60
CA ASN A 170 -19.43 6.93 2.25
C ASN A 170 -18.77 7.87 1.24
N SER A 171 -19.07 9.17 1.29
CA SER A 171 -18.43 10.18 0.43
C SER A 171 -16.93 10.28 0.69
N THR A 172 -16.53 10.29 1.97
CA THR A 172 -15.12 10.35 2.39
C THR A 172 -14.34 9.14 1.89
N ILE A 173 -14.89 7.93 2.02
CA ILE A 173 -14.27 6.70 1.52
C ILE A 173 -14.17 6.72 -0.01
N ASP A 174 -15.21 7.13 -0.74
CA ASP A 174 -15.17 7.24 -2.21
C ASP A 174 -14.13 8.27 -2.69
N GLU A 175 -13.94 9.38 -1.97
CA GLU A 175 -12.89 10.35 -2.27
C GLU A 175 -11.49 9.76 -2.09
N TYR A 176 -11.22 9.02 -1.02
CA TYR A 176 -9.93 8.33 -0.84
C TYR A 176 -9.71 7.21 -1.87
N VAL A 177 -10.70 6.35 -2.10
CA VAL A 177 -10.65 5.29 -3.11
C VAL A 177 -10.35 5.87 -4.48
N LYS A 178 -10.99 6.98 -4.86
CA LYS A 178 -10.71 7.68 -6.11
C LYS A 178 -9.29 8.26 -6.12
N LYS A 179 -8.90 9.02 -5.10
CA LYS A 179 -7.58 9.66 -4.94
C LYS A 179 -6.44 8.65 -5.13
N TYR A 180 -6.58 7.44 -4.57
CA TYR A 180 -5.56 6.40 -4.63
C TYR A 180 -5.56 5.67 -5.99
N ASN A 181 -6.72 5.42 -6.60
CA ASN A 181 -6.79 4.85 -7.97
C ASN A 181 -6.27 5.83 -9.04
N ASP A 182 -6.57 7.12 -8.93
CA ASP A 182 -6.03 8.17 -9.81
C ASP A 182 -4.50 8.20 -9.70
N ARG A 183 -3.94 8.06 -8.48
CA ARG A 183 -2.50 7.99 -8.24
C ARG A 183 -1.85 6.73 -8.82
N VAL A 184 -2.41 5.55 -8.58
CA VAL A 184 -1.98 4.28 -9.20
C VAL A 184 -1.92 4.42 -10.72
N THR A 185 -2.95 5.02 -11.32
CA THR A 185 -3.04 5.27 -12.76
C THR A 185 -1.98 6.26 -13.26
N ALA A 186 -1.50 7.18 -12.42
CA ALA A 186 -0.39 8.08 -12.75
C ALA A 186 0.96 7.37 -12.70
N ILE A 187 1.19 6.50 -11.71
CA ILE A 187 2.41 5.69 -11.57
C ILE A 187 2.56 4.75 -12.78
N GLU A 188 1.51 3.98 -13.11
CA GLU A 188 1.54 3.02 -14.24
C GLU A 188 1.82 3.70 -15.60
N LYS A 189 1.37 4.94 -15.79
CA LYS A 189 1.70 5.75 -16.99
C LYS A 189 3.16 6.21 -17.00
N ALA A 190 3.70 6.62 -15.85
CA ALA A 190 5.10 7.02 -15.74
C ALA A 190 6.05 5.84 -15.99
N GLU A 191 5.72 4.67 -15.45
CA GLU A 191 6.41 3.39 -15.73
C GLU A 191 6.38 3.04 -17.22
N GLU A 192 5.20 3.12 -17.86
CA GLU A 192 5.08 2.79 -19.29
C GLU A 192 5.85 3.76 -20.20
N GLU A 193 5.84 5.06 -19.87
CA GLU A 193 6.63 6.07 -20.57
C GLU A 193 8.14 5.87 -20.38
N ALA A 194 8.60 5.52 -19.17
CA ALA A 194 10.00 5.24 -18.89
C ALA A 194 10.47 3.99 -19.68
N ARG A 195 9.68 2.91 -19.66
CA ARG A 195 9.96 1.68 -20.42
C ARG A 195 10.08 1.95 -21.92
N LYS A 196 9.15 2.71 -22.51
CA LYS A 196 9.17 3.08 -23.94
C LYS A 196 10.43 3.87 -24.33
N LYS A 197 10.87 4.81 -23.47
CA LYS A 197 12.09 5.61 -23.70
C LYS A 197 13.34 4.72 -23.64
N ALA A 198 13.42 3.81 -22.67
CA ALA A 198 14.52 2.85 -22.56
C ALA A 198 14.57 1.86 -23.74
N GLU A 199 13.42 1.35 -24.19
CA GLU A 199 13.31 0.47 -25.35
C GLU A 199 13.75 1.16 -26.65
N GLU A 200 13.33 2.42 -26.87
CA GLU A 200 13.73 3.20 -28.04
C GLU A 200 15.24 3.52 -28.04
N GLU A 201 15.83 3.81 -26.88
CA GLU A 201 17.28 4.06 -26.76
C GLU A 201 18.10 2.77 -26.97
N ALA A 202 17.70 1.67 -26.34
CA ALA A 202 18.34 0.36 -26.51
C ALA A 202 18.29 -0.10 -27.97
N LYS A 203 17.15 0.07 -28.64
CA LYS A 203 17.00 -0.25 -30.06
C LYS A 203 17.91 0.60 -30.95
N LYS A 204 18.02 1.91 -30.71
CA LYS A 204 18.94 2.78 -31.47
C LYS A 204 20.40 2.35 -31.32
N LYS A 205 20.85 2.02 -30.09
CA LYS A 205 22.20 1.51 -29.84
C LYS A 205 22.46 0.20 -30.60
N ALA A 206 21.51 -0.73 -30.57
CA ALA A 206 21.62 -1.99 -31.32
C ALA A 206 21.64 -1.80 -32.85
N GLU A 207 20.83 -0.87 -33.39
CA GLU A 207 20.84 -0.53 -34.83
C GLU A 207 22.15 0.16 -35.25
N GLU A 208 22.72 1.02 -34.40
CA GLU A 208 24.00 1.69 -34.65
C GLU A 208 25.19 0.71 -34.58
N GLU A 209 25.23 -0.18 -33.58
CA GLU A 209 26.27 -1.21 -33.46
C GLU A 209 26.23 -2.20 -34.63
N ALA A 210 25.03 -2.69 -34.99
CA ALA A 210 24.84 -3.59 -36.13
C ALA A 210 25.27 -2.92 -37.45
N LYS A 211 24.96 -1.64 -37.63
CA LYS A 211 25.39 -0.86 -38.81
C LYS A 211 26.91 -0.68 -38.84
N LYS A 212 27.53 -0.32 -37.71
CA LYS A 212 28.99 -0.17 -37.60
C LYS A 212 29.72 -1.49 -37.94
N LYS A 213 29.23 -2.61 -37.39
CA LYS A 213 29.78 -3.95 -37.65
C LYS A 213 29.64 -4.37 -39.13
N ALA A 214 28.53 -4.02 -39.77
CA ALA A 214 28.34 -4.25 -41.21
C ALA A 214 29.26 -3.37 -42.09
N GLU A 215 29.50 -2.12 -41.70
CA GLU A 215 30.45 -1.23 -42.38
C GLU A 215 31.90 -1.71 -42.22
N GLU A 216 32.26 -2.24 -41.04
CA GLU A 216 33.57 -2.84 -40.75
C GLU A 216 33.82 -4.13 -41.54
N GLU A 217 32.83 -5.05 -41.60
CA GLU A 217 32.92 -6.28 -42.40
C GLU A 217 33.04 -5.99 -43.91
N ALA A 218 32.30 -4.98 -44.40
CA ALA A 218 32.38 -4.53 -45.78
C ALA A 218 33.75 -3.91 -46.12
N ALA A 219 34.32 -3.10 -45.21
CA ALA A 219 35.65 -2.54 -45.36
C ALA A 219 36.75 -3.62 -45.35
N ALA A 220 36.66 -4.61 -44.46
CA ALA A 220 37.59 -5.74 -44.41
C ALA A 220 37.58 -6.55 -45.70
N LYS A 221 36.39 -6.86 -46.25
CA LYS A 221 36.25 -7.55 -47.54
C LYS A 221 36.85 -6.76 -48.71
N ALA A 222 36.58 -5.45 -48.79
CA ALA A 222 37.15 -4.59 -49.83
C ALA A 222 38.69 -4.50 -49.73
N ALA A 223 39.26 -4.48 -48.52
CA ALA A 223 40.70 -4.51 -48.31
C ALA A 223 41.32 -5.85 -48.74
N GLN A 224 40.65 -6.98 -48.46
CA GLN A 224 41.08 -8.30 -48.93
C GLN A 224 41.07 -8.40 -50.47
N GLU A 225 39.98 -7.98 -51.13
CA GLU A 225 39.90 -8.00 -52.60
C GLU A 225 40.98 -7.14 -53.28
N GLU A 226 41.34 -5.98 -52.69
CA GLU A 226 42.44 -5.17 -53.22
C GLU A 226 43.82 -5.83 -52.98
N ALA A 227 44.03 -6.49 -51.83
CA ALA A 227 45.26 -7.20 -51.55
C ALA A 227 45.45 -8.40 -52.50
N GLU A 228 44.40 -9.20 -52.71
CA GLU A 228 44.42 -10.32 -53.66
C GLU A 228 44.64 -9.84 -55.11
N ARG A 229 44.02 -8.73 -55.51
CA ARG A 229 44.26 -8.11 -56.83
C ARG A 229 45.72 -7.69 -57.02
N LYS A 230 46.33 -7.04 -56.02
CA LYS A 230 47.75 -6.62 -56.08
C LYS A 230 48.69 -7.81 -56.15
N ALA A 231 48.44 -8.86 -55.36
CA ALA A 231 49.24 -10.08 -55.39
C ALA A 231 49.16 -10.79 -56.77
N ALA A 232 47.98 -10.83 -57.38
CA ALA A 232 47.80 -11.37 -58.74
C ALA A 232 48.48 -10.52 -59.82
N GLU A 233 48.45 -9.19 -59.70
CA GLU A 233 49.11 -8.26 -60.63
C GLU A 233 50.65 -8.35 -60.52
N GLU A 234 51.20 -8.46 -59.31
CA GLU A 234 52.63 -8.65 -59.08
C GLU A 234 53.13 -10.02 -59.57
N ALA A 235 52.34 -11.09 -59.37
CA ALA A 235 52.64 -12.41 -59.94
C ALA A 235 52.66 -12.40 -61.48
N ALA A 236 51.69 -11.73 -62.13
CA ALA A 236 51.65 -11.59 -63.58
C ALA A 236 52.82 -10.73 -64.12
N ALA A 237 53.23 -9.68 -63.39
CA ALA A 237 54.40 -8.88 -63.73
C ALA A 237 55.71 -9.69 -63.62
N ALA A 238 55.83 -10.56 -62.60
CA ALA A 238 56.97 -11.46 -62.45
C ALA A 238 57.07 -12.50 -63.58
N GLU A 239 55.94 -13.03 -64.06
CA GLU A 239 55.91 -13.94 -65.21
C GLU A 239 56.27 -13.22 -66.53
N ALA A 240 55.72 -12.02 -66.75
CA ALA A 240 56.07 -11.18 -67.90
C ALA A 240 57.55 -10.77 -67.96
N GLY A 241 58.21 -10.66 -66.79
CA GLY A 241 59.64 -10.36 -66.69
C GLY A 241 60.58 -11.45 -67.24
N GLN A 242 60.10 -12.67 -67.48
CA GLN A 242 60.94 -13.81 -67.92
C GLN A 242 61.14 -13.92 -69.44
N ASN A 243 60.65 -12.97 -70.25
CA ASN A 243 60.76 -13.03 -71.72
C ASN A 243 61.44 -11.81 -72.36
N SER A 244 62.71 -11.58 -72.01
CA SER A 244 63.67 -10.93 -72.91
C SER A 244 65.10 -11.37 -72.58
N GLU A 245 65.85 -11.90 -73.56
CA GLU A 245 67.12 -12.60 -73.30
C GLU A 245 68.32 -12.01 -74.08
N SER A 246 69.39 -11.75 -73.33
CA SER A 246 70.80 -11.56 -73.77
C SER A 246 71.18 -10.32 -74.62
N ALA A 247 72.09 -9.51 -74.05
CA ALA A 247 73.13 -8.76 -74.76
C ALA A 247 74.35 -8.57 -73.83
N TYR A 248 75.56 -8.54 -74.36
CA TYR A 248 76.78 -8.94 -73.62
C TYR A 248 77.78 -7.79 -73.31
N SER A 249 78.33 -7.83 -72.09
CA SER A 249 79.68 -7.36 -71.62
C SER A 249 79.96 -5.90 -71.18
N GLY A 250 80.78 -5.81 -70.10
CA GLY A 250 81.67 -4.69 -69.74
C GLY A 250 81.25 -3.86 -68.51
N GLY A 251 81.99 -3.79 -67.39
CA GLY A 251 83.15 -4.58 -66.93
C GLY A 251 83.97 -3.90 -65.82
N SER A 252 84.23 -4.59 -64.69
CA SER A 252 84.90 -4.11 -63.45
C SER A 252 84.18 -2.97 -62.71
N GLY A 253 84.24 -2.81 -61.38
CA GLY A 253 84.94 -3.50 -60.27
C GLY A 253 85.27 -2.47 -59.17
N THR A 254 85.48 -2.75 -57.88
CA THR A 254 85.32 -3.92 -56.99
C THR A 254 85.01 -3.37 -55.56
N GLU A 255 85.08 -3.98 -54.36
CA GLU A 255 85.40 -5.29 -53.73
C GLU A 255 84.80 -5.19 -52.28
N GLU A 256 84.40 -6.20 -51.49
CA GLU A 256 84.16 -7.64 -51.68
C GLU A 256 82.85 -8.04 -50.94
N ARG A 257 82.92 -8.56 -49.69
CA ARG A 257 81.77 -8.88 -48.78
C ARG A 257 82.17 -9.01 -47.31
N ASP A 258 81.20 -8.79 -46.41
CA ASP A 258 81.30 -9.13 -44.99
C ASP A 258 81.30 -10.64 -44.72
N TYR A 259 82.06 -11.05 -43.71
CA TYR A 259 81.82 -12.28 -42.95
C TYR A 259 82.11 -12.03 -41.47
N TYR A 260 81.10 -12.17 -40.62
CA TYR A 260 81.23 -13.06 -39.47
C TYR A 260 79.87 -13.69 -39.13
N TYR A 261 79.93 -14.89 -38.59
CA TYR A 261 78.82 -15.82 -38.44
C TYR A 261 78.77 -16.23 -36.97
N ASP A 262 77.65 -16.02 -36.27
CA ASP A 262 77.20 -17.02 -35.29
C ASP A 262 75.68 -17.04 -35.11
N ASN A 263 75.10 -18.03 -35.78
CA ASN A 263 73.95 -18.84 -35.39
C ASN A 263 73.40 -18.70 -33.95
N SER A 264 72.10 -18.37 -33.84
CA SER A 264 71.15 -19.27 -33.16
C SER A 264 69.69 -18.95 -33.50
N SER A 265 68.91 -19.99 -33.76
CA SER A 265 67.44 -20.03 -33.72
C SER A 265 66.88 -19.46 -32.41
N ASN A 266 65.60 -19.08 -32.28
CA ASN A 266 64.42 -19.59 -33.00
C ASN A 266 63.20 -18.65 -32.94
N GLY A 267 62.21 -18.82 -33.82
CA GLY A 267 60.79 -18.58 -33.48
C GLY A 267 60.16 -17.19 -33.72
N SER A 268 59.79 -16.92 -34.97
CA SER A 268 58.48 -16.38 -35.41
C SER A 268 57.87 -15.08 -34.85
N SER A 269 57.68 -14.13 -35.79
CA SER A 269 56.49 -13.28 -36.00
C SER A 269 55.90 -12.44 -34.86
N SER A 270 56.12 -11.13 -34.96
CA SER A 270 55.10 -10.12 -34.63
C SER A 270 53.91 -10.18 -35.60
N GLY A 271 52.73 -9.75 -35.16
CA GLY A 271 51.55 -9.61 -36.03
C GLY A 271 50.23 -9.47 -35.27
N SER A 272 49.84 -8.23 -34.97
CA SER A 272 48.44 -7.86 -34.68
C SER A 272 47.59 -8.03 -35.97
N ASP A 273 46.25 -8.14 -35.98
CA ASP A 273 45.25 -7.37 -35.22
C ASP A 273 43.91 -8.11 -35.01
N SER A 274 43.07 -7.53 -34.14
CA SER A 274 41.59 -7.60 -33.99
C SER A 274 40.75 -8.68 -34.73
N GLY A 275 39.84 -9.35 -34.00
CA GLY A 275 38.76 -10.13 -34.65
C GLY A 275 37.74 -10.87 -33.76
N SER A 276 36.79 -10.16 -33.14
CA SER A 276 35.51 -10.65 -32.57
C SER A 276 35.47 -11.70 -31.44
N ASN A 277 34.70 -11.34 -30.40
CA ASN A 277 34.00 -12.12 -29.38
C ASN A 277 34.11 -13.67 -29.39
N SER A 278 34.78 -14.22 -28.36
CA SER A 278 34.21 -15.29 -27.53
C SER A 278 34.98 -15.44 -26.21
N ASN A 279 34.66 -14.64 -25.19
CA ASN A 279 35.10 -14.92 -23.81
C ASN A 279 34.18 -15.97 -23.19
N GLY A 280 34.40 -17.21 -23.59
CA GLY A 280 33.92 -18.41 -22.93
C GLY A 280 35.08 -19.41 -22.83
N ASP A 281 34.92 -20.38 -21.93
CA ASP A 281 35.80 -21.54 -21.72
C ASP A 281 37.19 -21.23 -21.11
N ASP A 282 37.72 -22.00 -20.16
CA ASP A 282 37.12 -22.96 -19.22
C ASP A 282 38.15 -23.21 -18.11
N TRP A 283 37.73 -23.25 -16.83
CA TRP A 283 38.08 -24.41 -16.03
C TRP A 283 37.15 -24.68 -14.84
N SER A 284 36.45 -25.82 -14.93
CA SER A 284 35.93 -26.64 -13.82
C SER A 284 34.52 -26.33 -13.30
N ALA A 285 33.60 -27.25 -13.64
CA ALA A 285 32.38 -27.57 -12.89
C ALA A 285 31.34 -26.44 -12.71
N GLY A 286 30.63 -26.10 -13.80
CA GLY A 286 29.30 -25.48 -13.75
C GLY A 286 29.26 -23.97 -13.46
N MET A 287 30.22 -23.46 -12.67
CA MET A 287 30.33 -22.06 -12.31
C MET A 287 30.76 -21.15 -13.47
N TYR A 288 30.09 -20.01 -13.59
CA TYR A 288 30.48 -18.87 -14.42
C TYR A 288 30.93 -17.75 -13.48
N HIS A 289 32.13 -17.21 -13.66
CA HIS A 289 32.58 -16.03 -12.92
C HIS A 289 32.41 -14.78 -13.77
N SER A 290 31.85 -13.72 -13.17
CA SER A 290 31.74 -12.38 -13.75
C SER A 290 32.39 -11.38 -12.80
N TRP A 291 32.84 -10.24 -13.31
CA TRP A 291 33.25 -9.11 -12.48
C TRP A 291 33.11 -7.78 -13.24
N TYR A 292 32.95 -6.69 -12.50
CA TYR A 292 32.93 -5.35 -13.07
C TYR A 292 34.36 -4.82 -13.25
N VAL A 293 34.54 -3.96 -14.25
CA VAL A 293 35.82 -3.30 -14.54
C VAL A 293 35.66 -1.77 -14.50
N ASP A 294 36.74 -1.08 -14.13
CA ASP A 294 36.83 0.38 -14.14
C ASP A 294 36.96 0.96 -15.57
N GLU A 295 36.97 2.29 -15.68
CA GLU A 295 37.15 3.00 -16.96
C GLU A 295 38.50 2.71 -17.66
N ASN A 296 39.45 2.09 -16.94
CA ASN A 296 40.77 1.71 -17.43
C ASN A 296 40.86 0.19 -17.75
N GLY A 297 39.81 -0.59 -17.52
CA GLY A 297 39.75 -2.04 -17.75
C GLY A 297 40.28 -2.92 -16.61
N ASN A 298 40.58 -2.37 -15.43
CA ASN A 298 40.98 -3.15 -14.24
C ASN A 298 39.74 -3.71 -13.54
N LYS A 299 39.82 -4.92 -12.96
CA LYS A 299 38.76 -5.45 -12.08
C LYS A 299 38.54 -4.51 -10.88
N ILE A 300 37.28 -4.20 -10.60
CA ILE A 300 36.88 -3.53 -9.35
C ILE A 300 36.91 -4.59 -8.23
N GLU A 301 37.65 -4.32 -7.15
CA GLU A 301 37.76 -5.25 -6.01
C GLU A 301 36.40 -5.43 -5.31
N GLY A 302 36.02 -6.68 -4.98
CA GLY A 302 34.73 -7.00 -4.37
C GLY A 302 33.54 -6.85 -5.32
N SER A 303 33.77 -6.92 -6.64
CA SER A 303 32.73 -6.89 -7.67
C SER A 303 32.61 -8.20 -8.46
N GLY A 304 33.28 -9.27 -8.00
CA GLY A 304 33.23 -10.57 -8.62
C GLY A 304 32.08 -11.44 -8.12
N ASP A 305 31.24 -11.92 -9.03
CA ASP A 305 30.12 -12.82 -8.75
C ASP A 305 30.37 -14.19 -9.39
N TYR A 306 29.86 -15.26 -8.78
CA TYR A 306 29.86 -16.62 -9.34
C TYR A 306 28.42 -17.10 -9.54
N PHE A 307 28.17 -17.86 -10.61
CA PHE A 307 26.84 -18.41 -10.94
C PHE A 307 26.94 -19.90 -11.28
N ASP A 308 26.34 -20.78 -10.49
CA ASP A 308 26.24 -22.20 -10.82
C ASP A 308 25.12 -22.43 -11.84
N ARG A 309 25.50 -22.72 -13.09
CA ARG A 309 24.54 -22.97 -14.18
C ARG A 309 23.73 -24.28 -14.03
N SER A 310 24.09 -25.14 -13.06
CA SER A 310 23.41 -26.40 -12.78
C SER A 310 22.34 -26.31 -11.69
N THR A 311 22.46 -25.37 -10.74
CA THR A 311 21.44 -25.10 -9.70
C THR A 311 20.68 -23.80 -9.95
N GLY A 312 21.30 -22.81 -10.58
CA GLY A 312 20.79 -21.44 -10.76
C GLY A 312 21.20 -20.48 -9.64
N GLU A 313 22.04 -20.91 -8.70
CA GLU A 313 22.45 -20.13 -7.53
C GLU A 313 23.58 -19.14 -7.86
N LEU A 314 23.53 -17.97 -7.24
CA LEU A 314 24.54 -16.91 -7.30
C LEU A 314 25.35 -16.88 -6.00
N TYR A 315 26.64 -16.55 -6.08
CA TYR A 315 27.52 -16.37 -4.93
C TYR A 315 28.42 -15.14 -5.11
N ASP A 316 28.81 -14.48 -4.02
CA ASP A 316 29.75 -13.37 -4.04
C ASP A 316 31.24 -13.82 -4.13
N GLU A 317 32.16 -12.85 -4.16
CA GLU A 317 33.60 -13.13 -4.32
C GLU A 317 34.22 -13.87 -3.11
N ASP A 318 33.59 -13.80 -1.94
CA ASP A 318 33.97 -14.53 -0.71
C ASP A 318 33.29 -15.92 -0.62
N GLY A 319 32.33 -16.21 -1.50
CA GLY A 319 31.61 -17.48 -1.59
C GLY A 319 30.32 -17.56 -0.77
N ASN A 320 29.74 -16.43 -0.38
CA ASN A 320 28.42 -16.38 0.28
C ASN A 320 27.29 -16.50 -0.77
N ASP A 321 26.24 -17.24 -0.43
CA ASP A 321 25.05 -17.43 -1.28
C ASP A 321 24.22 -16.13 -1.38
N LEU A 322 23.90 -15.73 -2.62
CA LEU A 322 23.12 -14.54 -2.99
C LEU A 322 21.70 -14.90 -3.48
N GLY A 323 21.35 -16.18 -3.53
CA GLY A 323 20.05 -16.67 -3.96
C GLY A 323 19.98 -17.15 -5.42
N ASN A 324 18.81 -17.63 -5.83
CA ASN A 324 18.62 -18.26 -7.14
C ASN A 324 18.07 -17.30 -8.20
N LEU A 325 18.71 -17.28 -9.37
CA LEU A 325 18.34 -16.46 -10.53
C LEU A 325 16.94 -16.81 -11.10
N GLY A 326 16.39 -17.98 -10.73
CA GLY A 326 15.03 -18.40 -11.04
C GLY A 326 13.94 -17.76 -10.16
N GLU A 327 14.26 -17.25 -8.97
CA GLU A 327 13.30 -16.59 -8.07
C GLU A 327 13.13 -15.10 -8.43
N TRP A 328 14.23 -14.44 -8.82
CA TRP A 328 14.30 -13.03 -9.27
C TRP A 328 13.57 -12.72 -10.60
N LEU A 329 12.76 -13.64 -11.09
CA LEU A 329 11.96 -13.53 -12.32
C LEU A 329 10.44 -13.67 -12.09
N TRP A 330 10.00 -13.85 -10.84
CA TRP A 330 8.60 -14.15 -10.49
C TRP A 330 8.02 -13.37 -9.29
N ASP A 331 8.80 -12.49 -8.67
CA ASP A 331 8.33 -11.39 -7.80
C ASP A 331 8.31 -10.05 -8.58
#